data_AF-R7L6Q0-F1
#
_entry.id   AF-R7L6Q0-F1
#
_cell.length_a   1.000
_cell.length_b   1.000
_cell.length_c   1.000
_cell.angle_alpha   90.00
_cell.angle_beta   90.00
_cell.angle_gamma   90.00
#
_symmetry.space_group_name_H-M   'P 1'
#
loop_
_entity.id
_entity.type
_entity.pdbx_description
1 polymer ?
#
loop_
_entity_poly.entity_id
_entity_poly.type
_entity_poly.pdbx_seq_one_letter_code
_entity_poly.pdbx_strand_id
1 'polypeptide(L)'
;MDDSDKIMVLNRLLAARSAAGRDFYASASKGVCAALSEMESGKIALGDFAKSILKIYDPEAAVEVVEIEKPTFDPLFALPMISSAIKRLSGFERAVLIVCGLDARAGGKRVSRQKREAYAENIELIEAYAMRYAKAFPNLEILFV
;
A
#
# COMPACT_ATOMS: atom_id res chain seq x y z
N MET A 1 -4.93 8.49 -8.47
CA MET A 1 -3.48 8.72 -8.28
C MET A 1 -2.72 7.89 -9.31
N ASP A 2 -1.68 8.43 -9.95
CA ASP A 2 -0.82 7.67 -10.88
C ASP A 2 0.11 6.72 -10.08
N ASP A 3 0.63 5.66 -10.70
CA ASP A 3 1.51 4.70 -10.00
C ASP A 3 2.81 5.36 -9.55
N SER A 4 3.27 6.38 -10.27
CA SER A 4 4.39 7.23 -9.89
C SER A 4 4.16 7.94 -8.55
N ASP A 5 2.97 8.53 -8.37
CA ASP A 5 2.60 9.21 -7.13
C ASP A 5 2.54 8.22 -5.94
N LYS A 6 2.02 6.99 -6.16
CA LYS A 6 1.92 5.96 -5.10
C LYS A 6 3.30 5.55 -4.60
N ILE A 7 4.26 5.39 -5.51
CA ILE A 7 5.65 5.09 -5.19
C ILE A 7 6.28 6.21 -4.37
N MET A 8 6.05 7.47 -4.77
CA MET A 8 6.60 8.61 -4.04
C MET A 8 6.07 8.68 -2.61
N VAL A 9 4.77 8.41 -2.42
CA VAL A 9 4.15 8.36 -1.08
C VAL A 9 4.72 7.20 -0.27
N LEU A 10 4.78 5.99 -0.85
CA LEU A 10 5.34 4.82 -0.18
C LEU A 10 6.79 5.07 0.25
N ASN A 11 7.65 5.56 -0.64
CA ASN A 11 9.04 5.85 -0.30
C ASN A 11 9.17 6.88 0.83
N ARG A 12 8.31 7.91 0.87
CA ARG A 12 8.31 8.89 1.96
C ARG A 12 7.92 8.26 3.29
N LEU A 13 6.88 7.41 3.31
CA LEU A 13 6.43 6.72 4.51
C LEU A 13 7.51 5.79 5.06
N LEU A 14 8.19 5.06 4.18
CA LEU A 14 9.29 4.16 4.55
C LEU A 14 10.52 4.93 5.01
N ALA A 15 10.89 6.01 4.30
CA ALA A 15 12.02 6.84 4.67
C ALA A 15 11.84 7.53 6.03
N ALA A 16 10.63 7.97 6.37
CA ALA A 16 10.33 8.59 7.66
C ALA A 16 10.54 7.65 8.86
N ARG A 17 10.63 6.34 8.63
CA ARG A 17 10.69 5.30 9.66
C ARG A 17 12.06 4.67 9.82
N SER A 18 12.94 4.84 8.85
CA SER A 18 14.25 4.22 8.90
C SER A 18 15.12 4.93 9.95
N ALA A 19 15.79 4.13 10.78
CA ALA A 19 16.84 4.63 11.68
C ALA A 19 18.18 4.87 10.94
N ALA A 20 18.25 4.53 9.64
CA ALA A 20 19.48 4.63 8.84
C ALA A 20 19.79 6.08 8.45
N GLY A 21 21.08 6.40 8.30
CA GLY A 21 21.59 7.77 8.07
C GLY A 21 21.42 8.32 6.65
N ARG A 22 21.88 9.57 6.43
CA ARG A 22 21.70 10.37 5.19
C ARG A 22 22.14 9.69 3.89
N ASP A 23 23.21 8.89 3.91
CA ASP A 23 23.76 8.26 2.69
C ASP A 23 22.91 7.08 2.20
N PHE A 24 22.18 6.42 3.10
CA PHE A 24 21.24 5.35 2.76
C PHE A 24 20.01 5.90 2.02
N TYR A 25 19.48 7.06 2.43
CA TYR A 25 18.37 7.71 1.75
C TYR A 25 18.71 8.20 0.35
N ALA A 26 19.95 8.64 0.11
CA ALA A 26 20.39 9.04 -1.22
C ALA A 26 20.41 7.86 -2.20
N SER A 27 20.82 6.68 -1.73
CA SER A 27 20.82 5.44 -2.53
C SER A 27 19.39 4.92 -2.77
N ALA A 28 18.53 4.95 -1.75
CA ALA A 28 17.12 4.59 -1.87
C ALA A 28 16.39 5.53 -2.85
N SER A 29 16.64 6.84 -2.77
CA SER A 29 16.04 7.83 -3.68
C SER A 29 16.46 7.61 -5.14
N LYS A 30 17.70 7.18 -5.41
CA LYS A 30 18.14 6.82 -6.76
C LYS A 30 17.44 5.55 -7.27
N GLY A 31 17.27 4.55 -6.40
CA GLY A 31 16.52 3.33 -6.71
C GLY A 31 15.05 3.61 -7.03
N VAL A 32 14.43 4.55 -6.32
CA VAL A 32 13.06 5.02 -6.57
C VAL A 32 12.95 5.67 -7.95
N CYS A 33 13.85 6.59 -8.29
CA CYS A 33 13.84 7.25 -9.61
C CYS A 33 14.04 6.24 -10.76
N ALA A 34 14.94 5.26 -10.59
CA ALA A 34 15.15 4.21 -11.60
C ALA A 34 13.93 3.29 -11.75
N ALA A 35 13.31 2.89 -10.63
CA ALA A 35 12.11 2.06 -10.64
C ALA A 35 10.91 2.79 -11.24
N LEU A 36 10.77 4.10 -10.99
CA LEU A 36 9.74 4.93 -11.61
C LEU A 36 9.85 4.93 -13.14
N SER A 37 11.06 5.11 -13.68
CA SER A 37 11.28 5.05 -15.13
C SER A 37 11.00 3.67 -15.74
N GLU A 38 11.30 2.59 -15.00
CA GLU A 38 11.00 1.21 -15.43
C GLU A 38 9.49 0.89 -15.31
N MET A 39 8.80 1.45 -14.32
CA MET A 39 7.34 1.32 -14.15
C MET A 39 6.55 2.08 -15.21
N GLU A 40 6.98 3.29 -15.59
CA GLU A 40 6.39 4.03 -16.71
C GLU A 40 6.51 3.25 -18.04
N SER A 41 7.51 2.37 -18.14
CA SER A 41 7.66 1.44 -19.26
C SER A 41 6.93 0.11 -19.10
N GLY A 42 6.19 -0.08 -17.99
CA GLY A 42 5.40 -1.28 -17.68
C GLY A 42 6.22 -2.51 -17.28
N LYS A 43 7.51 -2.36 -16.98
CA LYS A 43 8.42 -3.50 -16.72
C LYS A 43 8.43 -3.98 -15.28
N ILE A 44 7.94 -3.18 -14.34
CA ILE A 44 7.93 -3.49 -12.90
C ILE A 44 6.52 -3.28 -12.37
N ALA A 45 6.01 -4.22 -11.56
CA ALA A 45 4.75 -4.05 -10.84
C ALA A 45 4.98 -3.35 -9.49
N LEU A 46 4.00 -2.58 -9.01
CA LEU A 46 4.07 -1.86 -7.73
C LEU A 46 4.37 -2.81 -6.56
N GLY A 47 3.81 -4.02 -6.57
CA GLY A 47 4.10 -5.07 -5.59
C GLY A 47 5.59 -5.47 -5.53
N ASP A 48 6.25 -5.59 -6.69
CA ASP A 48 7.68 -5.96 -6.76
C ASP A 48 8.57 -4.80 -6.34
N PHE A 49 8.19 -3.57 -6.68
CA PHE A 49 8.85 -2.37 -6.19
C PHE A 49 8.76 -2.28 -4.66
N ALA A 50 7.56 -2.42 -4.10
CA ALA A 50 7.31 -2.33 -2.66
C ALA A 50 8.16 -3.32 -1.87
N LYS A 51 8.22 -4.58 -2.32
CA LYS A 51 9.09 -5.62 -1.73
C LYS A 51 10.57 -5.24 -1.83
N SER A 52 11.00 -4.74 -2.98
CA SER A 52 12.41 -4.39 -3.22
C SER A 52 12.85 -3.19 -2.38
N ILE A 53 12.01 -2.16 -2.26
CA ILE A 53 12.35 -0.98 -1.49
C ILE A 53 12.23 -1.21 0.02
N LEU A 54 11.27 -2.02 0.48
CA LEU A 54 11.19 -2.36 1.90
C LEU A 54 12.42 -3.14 2.36
N LYS A 55 12.96 -4.05 1.54
CA LYS A 55 14.22 -4.74 1.85
C LYS A 55 15.41 -3.80 2.07
N ILE A 56 15.38 -2.59 1.51
CA ILE A 56 16.43 -1.58 1.72
C ILE A 56 16.29 -0.95 3.11
N TYR A 57 15.05 -0.77 3.59
CA TYR A 57 14.75 -0.09 4.84
C TYR A 57 14.61 -1.03 6.05
N ASP A 58 14.02 -2.21 5.87
CA ASP A 58 13.91 -3.29 6.84
C ASP A 58 14.05 -4.67 6.13
N PRO A 59 15.26 -5.25 6.12
CA PRO A 59 15.54 -6.50 5.42
C PRO A 59 14.77 -7.72 5.93
N GLU A 60 14.33 -7.69 7.18
CA GLU A 60 13.64 -8.81 7.86
C GLU A 60 12.11 -8.74 7.73
N ALA A 61 11.59 -7.64 7.17
CA ALA A 61 10.15 -7.44 7.04
C ALA A 61 9.57 -8.26 5.87
N ALA A 62 8.53 -9.03 6.16
CA ALA A 62 7.71 -9.69 5.15
C ALA A 62 6.65 -8.73 4.61
N VAL A 63 6.44 -8.74 3.29
CA VAL A 63 5.58 -7.75 2.62
C VAL A 63 4.55 -8.40 1.72
N GLU A 64 3.31 -7.97 1.89
CA GLU A 64 2.22 -8.23 0.95
C GLU A 64 1.64 -6.91 0.45
N VAL A 65 1.25 -6.89 -0.83
CA VAL A 65 0.61 -5.73 -1.46
C VAL A 65 -0.74 -6.15 -1.99
N VAL A 66 -1.76 -5.38 -1.64
CA VAL A 66 -3.14 -5.56 -2.08
C VAL A 66 -3.55 -4.34 -2.86
N GLU A 67 -3.69 -4.49 -4.18
CA GLU A 67 -4.19 -3.44 -5.06
C GLU A 67 -5.68 -3.63 -5.32
N ILE A 68 -6.48 -2.63 -4.93
CA ILE A 68 -7.93 -2.63 -5.16
C ILE A 68 -8.18 -1.77 -6.40
N GLU A 69 -8.22 -2.41 -7.58
CA GLU A 69 -8.34 -1.70 -8.87
C GLU A 69 -9.81 -1.36 -9.25
N LYS A 70 -10.08 -0.04 -9.41
CA LYS A 70 -11.16 0.61 -10.22
C LYS A 70 -12.66 0.36 -9.85
N PRO A 71 -13.59 1.04 -10.55
CA PRO A 71 -14.36 2.20 -10.11
C PRO A 71 -15.57 1.88 -9.19
N THR A 72 -15.83 0.61 -8.93
CA THR A 72 -16.89 0.12 -8.04
C THR A 72 -16.22 -0.66 -6.93
N PHE A 73 -15.73 0.13 -5.99
CA PHE A 73 -15.13 -0.32 -4.76
C PHE A 73 -16.20 -0.98 -3.89
N ASP A 74 -16.14 -2.30 -3.81
CA ASP A 74 -17.07 -3.12 -3.03
C ASP A 74 -16.28 -3.95 -2.00
N PRO A 75 -16.54 -3.74 -0.69
CA PRO A 75 -15.94 -4.52 0.38
C PRO A 75 -16.02 -6.04 0.20
N LEU A 76 -17.05 -6.56 -0.45
CA LEU A 76 -17.19 -8.00 -0.66
C LEU A 76 -16.00 -8.63 -1.40
N PHE A 77 -15.31 -7.87 -2.24
CA PHE A 77 -14.13 -8.35 -2.97
C PHE A 77 -12.82 -7.95 -2.29
N ALA A 78 -12.77 -6.78 -1.66
CA ALA A 78 -11.56 -6.29 -1.00
C ALA A 78 -11.24 -7.05 0.30
N LEU A 79 -12.26 -7.36 1.12
CA LEU A 79 -12.04 -7.99 2.43
C LEU A 79 -11.40 -9.38 2.32
N PRO A 80 -11.81 -10.28 1.39
CA PRO A 80 -11.12 -11.55 1.16
C PRO A 80 -9.66 -11.38 0.72
N MET A 81 -9.36 -10.39 -0.13
CA MET A 81 -7.98 -10.11 -0.58
C MET A 81 -7.09 -9.70 0.61
N ILE A 82 -7.58 -8.79 1.44
CA ILE A 82 -6.91 -8.34 2.68
C ILE A 82 -6.72 -9.52 3.64
N SER A 83 -7.78 -10.29 3.90
CA SER A 83 -7.71 -11.44 4.80
C SER A 83 -6.70 -12.49 4.31
N SER A 84 -6.66 -12.76 3.01
CA SER A 84 -5.71 -13.69 2.39
C SER A 84 -4.26 -13.21 2.51
N ALA A 85 -4.01 -11.92 2.26
CA ALA A 85 -2.69 -11.32 2.44
C ALA A 85 -2.22 -11.38 3.90
N ILE A 86 -3.10 -11.06 4.85
CA ILE A 86 -2.78 -11.13 6.29
C ILE A 86 -2.46 -12.56 6.72
N LYS A 87 -3.18 -13.56 6.20
CA LYS A 87 -2.87 -14.97 6.46
C LYS A 87 -1.48 -15.35 5.95
N ARG A 88 -1.07 -14.86 4.77
CA ARG A 88 0.29 -15.08 4.26
C ARG A 88 1.36 -14.39 5.12
N LEU A 89 1.03 -13.24 5.71
CA LEU A 89 1.89 -12.53 6.65
C LEU A 89 1.89 -13.13 8.08
N SER A 90 1.00 -14.08 8.36
CA SER A 90 0.93 -14.69 9.69
C SER A 90 2.19 -15.53 9.96
N GLY A 91 2.83 -15.29 11.10
CA GLY A 91 4.05 -15.99 11.52
C GLY A 91 5.37 -15.26 11.25
N PHE A 92 5.35 -14.12 10.57
CA PHE A 92 6.55 -13.27 10.43
C PHE A 92 6.70 -12.34 11.63
N GLU A 93 7.91 -12.19 12.18
CA GLU A 93 8.16 -11.29 13.31
C GLU A 93 7.94 -9.81 12.96
N ARG A 94 8.14 -9.45 11.69
CA ARG A 94 7.84 -8.13 11.14
C ARG A 94 7.08 -8.28 9.85
N ALA A 95 5.80 -7.89 9.85
CA ALA A 95 4.92 -8.02 8.70
C ALA A 95 4.38 -6.65 8.29
N VAL A 96 4.42 -6.35 6.99
CA VAL A 96 3.91 -5.11 6.41
C VAL A 96 2.91 -5.46 5.32
N LEU A 97 1.68 -5.02 5.49
CA LEU A 97 0.64 -5.06 4.47
C LEU A 97 0.50 -3.67 3.85
N ILE A 98 0.65 -3.57 2.53
CA ILE A 98 0.39 -2.34 1.78
C ILE A 98 -0.95 -2.50 1.06
N VAL A 99 -1.91 -1.62 1.34
CA VAL A 99 -3.20 -1.58 0.67
C VAL A 99 -3.26 -0.35 -0.22
N CYS A 100 -3.40 -0.56 -1.52
CA CYS A 100 -3.42 0.50 -2.53
C CYS A 100 -4.80 0.66 -3.16
N GLY A 101 -5.12 1.88 -3.60
CA GLY A 101 -6.31 2.16 -4.41
C GLY A 101 -7.53 2.63 -3.63
N LEU A 102 -7.35 3.02 -2.36
CA LEU A 102 -8.36 3.64 -1.51
C LEU A 102 -8.46 5.16 -1.78
N ASP A 103 -8.74 5.57 -3.02
CA ASP A 103 -8.84 7.00 -3.35
C ASP A 103 -10.31 7.46 -3.29
N ALA A 104 -10.67 8.26 -2.28
CA ALA A 104 -11.99 8.89 -2.13
C ALA A 104 -12.47 9.66 -3.39
N ARG A 105 -11.57 9.97 -4.33
CA ARG A 105 -11.85 10.66 -5.60
C ARG A 105 -12.13 9.71 -6.77
N ALA A 106 -12.16 8.38 -6.58
CA ALA A 106 -12.32 7.40 -7.65
C ALA A 106 -13.70 7.45 -8.37
N GLY A 107 -14.60 8.32 -7.94
CA GLY A 107 -15.73 8.76 -8.74
C GLY A 107 -15.39 10.07 -9.45
N GLY A 108 -15.07 10.03 -10.75
CA GLY A 108 -14.74 11.23 -11.54
C GLY A 108 -15.76 12.39 -11.44
N LYS A 109 -15.50 13.51 -12.12
CA LYS A 109 -16.26 14.79 -12.01
C LYS A 109 -17.81 14.71 -12.13
N ARG A 110 -18.40 13.56 -12.49
CA ARG A 110 -19.84 13.31 -12.64
C ARG A 110 -20.41 12.19 -11.73
N VAL A 111 -19.84 11.93 -10.56
CA VAL A 111 -20.45 11.00 -9.58
C VAL A 111 -21.38 11.74 -8.62
N SER A 112 -22.59 11.20 -8.42
CA SER A 112 -23.62 11.75 -7.52
C SER A 112 -23.12 11.77 -6.07
N ARG A 113 -23.66 12.69 -5.26
CA ARG A 113 -23.31 12.82 -3.84
C ARG A 113 -23.50 11.49 -3.08
N GLN A 114 -24.63 10.83 -3.29
CA GLN A 114 -24.94 9.52 -2.69
C GLN A 114 -23.89 8.44 -3.01
N LYS A 115 -23.39 8.40 -4.25
CA LYS A 115 -22.35 7.42 -4.63
C LYS A 115 -20.99 7.74 -3.98
N ARG A 116 -20.70 9.02 -3.71
CA ARG A 116 -19.47 9.41 -2.99
C ARG A 116 -19.56 9.07 -1.51
N GLU A 117 -20.71 9.31 -0.89
CA GLU A 117 -20.97 8.95 0.51
C GLU A 117 -20.86 7.43 0.70
N ALA A 118 -21.54 6.64 -0.14
CA ALA A 118 -21.41 5.18 -0.11
C ALA A 118 -19.96 4.69 -0.37
N TYR A 119 -19.22 5.38 -1.24
CA TYR A 119 -17.81 5.07 -1.50
C TYR A 119 -16.93 5.35 -0.27
N ALA A 120 -17.15 6.47 0.42
CA ALA A 120 -16.45 6.80 1.65
C ALA A 120 -16.77 5.81 2.78
N GLU A 121 -18.04 5.44 2.96
CA GLU A 121 -18.47 4.42 3.92
C GLU A 121 -17.79 3.06 3.65
N ASN A 122 -17.68 2.68 2.38
CA ASN A 122 -16.96 1.46 2.02
C ASN A 122 -15.47 1.55 2.40
N ILE A 123 -14.83 2.72 2.26
CA ILE A 123 -13.40 2.90 2.60
C ILE A 123 -13.24 2.72 4.10
N GLU A 124 -14.06 3.42 4.88
CA GLU A 124 -14.06 3.32 6.33
C GLU A 124 -14.27 1.88 6.79
N LEU A 125 -15.16 1.12 6.13
CA LEU A 125 -15.38 -0.29 6.44
C LEU A 125 -14.13 -1.15 6.19
N ILE A 126 -13.45 -0.96 5.06
CA ILE A 126 -12.25 -1.72 4.70
C ILE A 126 -11.09 -1.37 5.62
N GLU A 127 -10.85 -0.09 5.86
CA GLU A 127 -9.84 0.37 6.81
C GLU A 127 -10.12 -0.16 8.21
N ALA A 128 -11.36 -0.03 8.69
CA ALA A 128 -11.74 -0.55 10.00
C ALA A 128 -11.56 -2.07 10.09
N TYR A 129 -11.87 -2.82 9.03
CA TYR A 129 -11.64 -4.26 8.99
C TYR A 129 -10.16 -4.62 9.02
N ALA A 130 -9.34 -3.98 8.18
CA ALA A 130 -7.89 -4.19 8.17
C ALA A 130 -7.27 -3.83 9.53
N MET A 131 -7.65 -2.70 10.12
CA MET A 131 -7.14 -2.25 11.42
C MET A 131 -7.54 -3.16 12.59
N ARG A 132 -8.61 -3.96 12.48
CA ARG A 132 -8.91 -5.01 13.49
C ARG A 132 -7.79 -6.04 13.55
N TYR A 133 -7.16 -6.36 12.42
CA TYR A 133 -6.03 -7.28 12.38
C TYR A 133 -4.76 -6.66 12.94
N ALA A 134 -4.47 -5.39 12.67
CA ALA A 134 -3.34 -4.70 13.29
C ALA A 134 -3.46 -4.67 14.84
N LYS A 135 -4.69 -4.62 15.37
CA LYS A 135 -4.94 -4.75 16.82
C LYS A 135 -4.72 -6.17 17.35
N ALA A 136 -5.00 -7.19 16.55
CA ALA A 136 -4.87 -8.60 16.94
C ALA A 136 -3.44 -9.15 16.75
N PHE A 137 -2.70 -8.60 15.79
CA PHE A 137 -1.35 -9.00 15.41
C PHE A 137 -0.41 -7.81 15.61
N PRO A 138 0.27 -7.69 16.77
CA PRO A 138 1.09 -6.52 17.09
C PRO A 138 2.34 -6.38 16.20
N ASN A 139 2.72 -7.46 15.52
CA ASN A 139 3.79 -7.55 14.52
C ASN A 139 3.33 -7.19 13.10
N LEU A 140 2.03 -6.98 12.90
CA LEU A 140 1.45 -6.60 11.61
C LEU A 140 1.27 -5.09 11.54
N GLU A 141 1.88 -4.53 10.53
CA GLU A 141 1.73 -3.15 10.15
C GLU A 141 0.94 -3.02 8.85
N ILE A 142 0.08 -2.00 8.77
CA ILE A 142 -0.76 -1.76 7.60
C ILE A 142 -0.55 -0.34 7.10
N LEU A 143 -0.19 -0.21 5.82
CA LEU A 143 0.03 1.06 5.13
C LEU A 143 -1.03 1.23 4.04
N PHE A 144 -1.83 2.29 4.14
CA PHE A 144 -2.81 2.66 3.10
C PHE A 144 -2.17 3.70 2.16
N VAL A 145 -2.18 3.43 0.85
CA VAL A 145 -1.53 4.24 -0.19
C VAL A 145 -2.47 4.60 -1.33
#